data_AF-A0A8S2F096-F1
#
_entry.id   AF-A0A8S2F096-F1
#
_cell.length_a   1.000
_cell.length_b   1.000
_cell.length_c   1.000
_cell.angle_alpha   90.00
_cell.angle_beta   90.00
_cell.angle_gamma   90.00
#
_symmetry.space_group_name_H-M   'P 1'
#
loop_
_entity.id
_entity.type
_entity.pdbx_description
1 polymer ?
#
loop_
_entity_poly.entity_id
_entity_poly.type
_entity_poly.pdbx_seq_one_letter_code
_entity_poly.pdbx_strand_id
1 'polypeptide(L)'
;MNSNQCEQEEISTDTNDLNIEILVPAIGAVIHDIDLSNSLDKSNIIQQIEQALIRHQVIFFRNQHLTPKQHRDFARLFGNLHTNPF
;
A
#
# COMPACT_ATOMS: atom_id res chain seq x y z
N MET A 1 -37.91 20.69 10.65
CA MET A 1 -38.09 19.23 10.50
C MET A 1 -37.02 18.78 9.51
N ASN A 2 -35.74 18.77 9.92
CA ASN A 2 -35.02 17.62 10.56
C ASN A 2 -35.42 16.29 9.90
N SER A 3 -34.56 15.45 9.35
CA SER A 3 -33.09 15.30 9.35
C SER A 3 -32.79 14.41 8.13
N ASN A 4 -31.64 14.46 7.46
CA ASN A 4 -30.45 13.73 7.91
C ASN A 4 -29.21 14.31 7.21
N GLN A 5 -28.50 15.16 7.95
CA GLN A 5 -27.04 15.17 7.95
C GLN A 5 -26.63 13.97 8.80
N CYS A 6 -25.87 13.03 8.25
CA CYS A 6 -25.15 11.99 9.00
C CYS A 6 -23.82 11.82 8.23
N GLU A 7 -22.89 12.75 8.47
CA GLU A 7 -21.64 12.48 9.23
C GLU A 7 -20.61 11.85 8.27
N GLN A 8 -19.81 12.65 7.57
CA GLN A 8 -18.45 13.01 8.01
C GLN A 8 -17.76 11.85 8.74
N GLU A 9 -17.07 11.01 7.98
CA GLU A 9 -15.91 10.28 8.50
C GLU A 9 -14.69 10.70 7.68
N GLU A 10 -14.23 11.91 8.01
CA GLU A 10 -12.88 12.37 7.75
C GLU A 10 -11.96 11.53 8.65
N ILE A 11 -11.44 10.41 8.13
CA ILE A 11 -10.43 9.62 8.85
C ILE A 11 -9.06 10.13 8.41
N SER A 12 -8.68 11.28 8.95
CA SER A 12 -7.30 11.75 8.96
C SER A 12 -6.64 11.31 10.28
N THR A 13 -5.80 10.27 10.24
CA THR A 13 -4.64 10.13 11.14
C THR A 13 -3.56 9.22 10.52
N ASP A 14 -2.47 9.87 10.11
CA ASP A 14 -1.06 9.46 10.01
C ASP A 14 -0.58 8.45 8.95
N THR A 15 -0.51 8.88 7.69
CA THR A 15 0.45 8.38 6.67
C THR A 15 0.89 9.56 5.80
N ASN A 16 1.74 10.44 6.34
CA ASN A 16 2.25 11.55 5.54
C ASN A 16 3.24 11.02 4.49
N ASP A 17 2.71 10.84 3.28
CA ASP A 17 3.34 10.81 1.94
C ASP A 17 2.94 9.61 1.05
N LEU A 18 1.83 8.90 1.32
CA LEU A 18 1.24 7.95 0.37
C LEU A 18 -0.14 8.39 -0.10
N ASN A 19 -0.32 8.44 -1.43
CA ASN A 19 -1.63 8.65 -2.07
C ASN A 19 -2.39 7.31 -2.12
N ILE A 20 -3.39 7.14 -1.25
CA ILE A 20 -4.10 5.88 -1.06
C ILE A 20 -5.58 6.02 -1.45
N GLU A 21 -6.03 5.18 -2.37
CA GLU A 21 -7.43 5.03 -2.79
C GLU A 21 -8.01 3.72 -2.26
N ILE A 22 -9.03 3.78 -1.39
CA ILE A 22 -9.69 2.59 -0.83
C ILE A 22 -10.64 2.00 -1.88
N LEU A 23 -10.55 0.69 -2.14
CA LEU A 23 -11.38 0.01 -3.14
C LEU A 23 -12.78 -0.34 -2.60
N VAL A 24 -12.84 -1.05 -1.47
CA VAL A 24 -14.10 -1.38 -0.79
C VAL A 24 -13.94 -1.22 0.72
N PRO A 25 -15.02 -0.94 1.47
CA PRO A 25 -14.93 -0.67 2.91
C PRO A 25 -14.32 -1.81 3.73
N ALA A 26 -14.44 -3.05 3.26
CA ALA A 26 -13.99 -4.23 3.99
C ALA A 26 -12.50 -4.54 3.80
N ILE A 27 -11.94 -4.30 2.62
CA ILE A 27 -10.58 -4.73 2.25
C ILE A 27 -10.13 -4.04 0.95
N GLY A 28 -8.83 -3.75 0.84
CA GLY A 28 -8.23 -3.36 -0.44
C GLY A 28 -8.01 -1.87 -0.61
N ALA A 29 -6.81 -1.52 -1.03
CA ALA A 29 -6.46 -0.15 -1.44
C ALA A 29 -5.49 -0.12 -2.63
N VAL A 30 -5.51 0.95 -3.40
CA VAL A 30 -4.52 1.26 -4.44
C VAL A 30 -3.61 2.34 -3.90
N ILE A 31 -2.29 2.13 -4.01
CA ILE A 31 -1.28 3.14 -3.69
C ILE A 31 -0.78 3.73 -5.00
N HIS A 32 -0.94 5.05 -5.13
CA HIS A 32 -0.54 5.83 -6.29
C HIS A 32 0.80 6.54 -6.07
N ASP A 33 1.34 7.10 -7.14
CA ASP A 33 2.53 7.98 -7.12
C ASP A 33 3.81 7.34 -6.53
N ILE A 34 3.92 6.02 -6.63
CA ILE A 34 5.10 5.28 -6.19
C ILE A 34 5.71 4.45 -7.33
N ASP A 35 7.04 4.45 -7.40
CA ASP A 35 7.82 3.66 -8.35
C ASP A 35 8.62 2.59 -7.60
N LEU A 36 8.21 1.33 -7.77
CA LEU A 36 8.83 0.17 -7.13
C LEU A 36 10.10 -0.31 -7.85
N SER A 37 10.45 0.28 -8.99
CA SER A 37 11.62 -0.12 -9.78
C SER A 37 12.94 0.34 -9.16
N ASN A 38 12.90 1.34 -8.28
CA ASN A 38 14.03 1.90 -7.56
C ASN A 38 14.17 1.29 -6.15
N SER A 39 15.38 1.33 -5.57
CA SER A 39 15.59 0.87 -4.20
C SER A 39 14.86 1.78 -3.20
N LEU A 40 13.96 1.17 -2.43
CA LEU A 40 13.18 1.82 -1.36
C LEU A 40 13.84 1.63 0.03
N ASP A 41 15.02 0.99 0.08
CA ASP A 41 15.71 0.45 1.27
C ASP A 41 16.01 1.44 2.41
N LYS A 42 15.92 2.76 2.15
CA LYS A 42 16.28 3.80 3.13
C LYS A 42 15.13 4.73 3.52
N SER A 43 13.91 4.44 3.07
CA SER A 43 12.83 5.40 3.15
C SER A 43 11.73 4.98 4.11
N ASN A 44 11.18 5.97 4.82
CA ASN A 44 9.95 5.88 5.62
C ASN A 44 8.79 5.24 4.82
N ILE A 45 8.87 5.26 3.47
CA ILE A 45 7.88 4.68 2.55
C ILE A 45 7.59 3.20 2.82
N ILE A 46 8.59 2.36 3.13
CA ILE A 46 8.34 0.92 3.33
C ILE A 46 7.51 0.71 4.58
N GLN A 47 7.80 1.44 5.65
CA GLN A 47 6.99 1.39 6.86
C GLN A 47 5.55 1.87 6.60
N GLN A 48 5.38 2.90 5.77
CA GLN A 48 4.03 3.36 5.37
C GLN A 48 3.29 2.32 4.52
N ILE A 49 3.97 1.66 3.59
CA ILE A 49 3.39 0.58 2.77
C ILE A 49 3.01 -0.62 3.64
N GLU A 50 3.86 -0.99 4.61
CA GLU A 50 3.56 -2.04 5.58
C GLU A 50 2.33 -1.70 6.42
N GLN A 51 2.22 -0.47 6.92
CA GLN A 51 1.04 0.00 7.65
C GLN A 51 -0.21 -0.02 6.78
N ALA A 52 -0.11 0.43 5.52
CA ALA A 52 -1.20 0.36 4.55
C ALA A 52 -1.61 -1.09 4.27
N LEU A 53 -0.64 -2.02 4.14
CA LEU A 53 -0.92 -3.44 3.96
C LEU A 53 -1.62 -4.03 5.18
N ILE A 54 -1.19 -3.70 6.41
CA ILE A 54 -1.84 -4.16 7.64
C ILE A 54 -3.28 -3.64 7.74
N ARG A 55 -3.49 -2.36 7.43
CA ARG A 55 -4.81 -1.72 7.53
C ARG A 55 -5.78 -2.19 6.45
N HIS A 56 -5.31 -2.29 5.22
CA HIS A 56 -6.14 -2.59 4.05
C HIS A 56 -6.09 -4.05 3.62
N GLN A 57 -5.26 -4.89 4.27
CA GLN A 57 -5.06 -6.34 4.08
C GLN A 57 -4.52 -6.76 2.70
N VAL A 58 -4.87 -6.04 1.65
CA VAL A 58 -4.34 -6.17 0.29
C VAL A 58 -4.16 -4.78 -0.29
N ILE A 59 -3.05 -4.58 -0.99
CA ILE A 59 -2.73 -3.30 -1.64
C ILE A 59 -2.28 -3.55 -3.07
N PHE A 60 -2.54 -2.57 -3.94
CA PHE A 60 -2.20 -2.63 -5.36
C PHE A 60 -1.34 -1.44 -5.76
N PHE A 61 -0.36 -1.70 -6.62
CA PHE A 61 0.46 -0.68 -7.28
C PHE A 61 0.19 -0.74 -8.78
N ARG A 62 -0.32 0.36 -9.35
CA ARG A 62 -0.64 0.41 -10.78
C ARG A 62 0.59 0.81 -11.60
N ASN A 63 0.60 0.43 -12.88
CA ASN A 63 1.58 0.85 -13.89
C ASN A 63 3.06 0.55 -13.53
N GLN A 64 3.30 -0.55 -12.82
CA GLN A 64 4.67 -0.96 -12.45
C GLN A 64 5.30 -1.84 -13.53
N HIS A 65 6.43 -1.40 -14.08
CA HIS A 65 7.22 -2.15 -15.06
C HIS A 65 8.47 -2.75 -14.39
N LEU A 66 8.29 -3.81 -13.61
CA LEU A 66 9.37 -4.43 -12.83
C LEU A 66 10.02 -5.60 -13.55
N THR A 67 11.34 -5.64 -13.56
CA THR A 67 12.09 -6.86 -13.89
C THR A 67 11.85 -7.94 -12.81
N PRO A 68 12.02 -9.23 -13.12
CA PRO A 68 11.92 -10.29 -12.11
C PRO A 68 12.87 -10.09 -10.91
N LYS A 69 14.01 -9.44 -11.12
CA LYS A 69 14.94 -9.10 -10.05
C LYS A 69 14.37 -8.01 -9.14
N GLN A 70 13.88 -6.90 -9.71
CA GLN A 70 13.25 -5.83 -8.94
C GLN A 70 12.03 -6.31 -8.15
N HIS A 71 11.19 -7.17 -8.75
CA HIS A 71 10.05 -7.75 -8.05
C HIS A 71 10.48 -8.58 -6.82
N ARG A 72 11.52 -9.41 -6.97
CA ARG A 72 12.08 -10.15 -5.83
C ARG A 72 12.70 -9.22 -4.78
N ASP A 73 13.45 -8.21 -5.21
CA ASP A 73 14.13 -7.30 -4.30
C ASP A 73 13.10 -6.48 -3.48
N PHE A 74 12.01 -6.02 -4.10
CA PHE A 74 10.87 -5.40 -3.41
C PHE A 74 10.21 -6.36 -2.41
N ALA A 75 9.91 -7.60 -2.83
CA ALA A 75 9.26 -8.57 -1.95
C ALA A 75 10.12 -8.95 -0.73
N ARG A 76 11.46 -8.86 -0.85
CA ARG A 76 12.40 -9.10 0.27
C ARG A 76 12.29 -8.02 1.37
N LEU A 77 11.77 -6.83 1.05
CA LEU A 77 11.60 -5.75 2.03
C LEU A 77 10.56 -6.09 3.10
N PHE A 78 9.60 -6.97 2.78
CA PHE A 78 8.54 -7.42 3.70
C PHE A 78 8.91 -8.70 4.46
N GLY A 79 10.07 -9.29 4.17
CA GLY A 79 10.54 -10.50 4.85
C GLY A 79 11.25 -11.49 3.94
N ASN A 80 11.48 -12.69 4.47
CA ASN A 80 12.21 -13.73 3.76
C ASN A 80 11.37 -14.33 2.62
N LEU A 81 11.94 -14.36 1.42
CA LEU A 81 11.29 -15.00 0.28
C LEU A 81 11.33 -16.52 0.44
N HIS A 82 10.15 -17.14 0.46
CA HIS A 82 10.02 -18.59 0.32
C HIS A 82 9.99 -18.94 -1.17
N THR A 83 10.94 -19.78 -1.61
CA THR A 83 10.92 -20.34 -2.96
C THR A 83 10.10 -21.62 -2.93
N ASN A 84 8.89 -21.60 -3.50
CA ASN A 84 8.05 -22.80 -3.62
C ASN A 84 8.70 -23.80 -4.61
N PRO A 85 9.07 -25.01 -4.18
CA PRO A 85 9.50 -26.07 -5.09
C PRO A 85 8.26 -26.80 -5.61
N PHE A 86 7.96 -26.58 -6.89
CA PHE A 86 6.96 -27.20 -7.78
C PHE A 86 6.07 -28.32 -7.22
#